data_AF-A0A496XGJ5-F1
#
_entry.id   AF-A0A496XGJ5-F1
#
_cell.length_a   1.000
_cell.length_b   1.000
_cell.length_c   1.000
_cell.angle_alpha   90.00
_cell.angle_beta   90.00
_cell.angle_gamma   90.00
#
_symmetry.space_group_name_H-M   'P 1'
#
loop_
_entity.id
_entity.type
_entity.pdbx_description
1 polymer ?
#
loop_
_entity_poly.entity_id
_entity_poly.type
_entity_poly.pdbx_seq_one_letter_code
_entity_poly.pdbx_strand_id
1 'polypeptide(L)'
;LKTVTLDSKLPQSKLKKAAKALQDSTNVVESVNIARDYVNEPPNVLHSESYAKMVEKDAKAIKGVKVKVFGKPELKKEKMGMFLSVNAGSAYQPRMVQLTYTPSKVTKKTKHICFVGKGLTFDTGGYSLKPGGSMMNMKYDMAGSATVYGAFRAAALLGVDAKVTCLLGMTDNAINELATMPDSIVTARNGKTVEILNTDAEGRLVLGDVLSFASDLKPDCIIDAATLTGAVLVALGKEICGVMGNNQSLINNILKSTKNTDENAWQLPIIDAFRSDMKSQIADLKNIGGSRGGGTAKAAAFLENFVDPKVPWVHLDIAGCGDSQSHLAYCPPKGPSGSMIRSLVDFVSNGKI
;
A
#
# COMPACT_ATOMS: atom_id res chain seq x y z
N LEU A 1 24.02 -6.71 -17.22
CA LEU A 1 24.88 -7.91 -17.33
C LEU A 1 23.98 -9.11 -17.61
N LYS A 2 24.24 -9.92 -18.65
CA LYS A 2 23.36 -11.04 -19.03
C LYS A 2 23.72 -12.37 -18.34
N THR A 3 24.95 -12.52 -17.85
CA THR A 3 25.41 -13.71 -17.10
C THR A 3 26.49 -13.32 -16.09
N VAL A 4 26.41 -13.84 -14.86
CA VAL A 4 27.47 -13.76 -13.83
C VAL A 4 27.91 -15.18 -13.51
N THR A 5 29.18 -15.50 -13.72
CA THR A 5 29.76 -16.80 -13.37
C THR A 5 30.52 -16.65 -12.06
N LEU A 6 30.08 -17.38 -11.02
CA LEU A 6 30.78 -17.45 -9.74
C LEU A 6 31.67 -18.69 -9.73
N ASP A 7 32.97 -18.52 -10.01
CA ASP A 7 33.97 -19.57 -9.79
C ASP A 7 34.30 -19.66 -8.30
N SER A 8 34.24 -20.86 -7.73
CA SER A 8 34.36 -21.04 -6.30
C SER A 8 34.87 -22.43 -5.93
N LYS A 9 35.83 -22.49 -5.01
CA LYS A 9 36.34 -23.72 -4.40
C LYS A 9 35.43 -24.27 -3.29
N LEU A 10 34.23 -23.71 -3.10
CA LEU A 10 33.31 -24.14 -2.06
C LEU A 10 32.76 -25.55 -2.35
N PRO A 11 32.48 -26.36 -1.31
CA PRO A 11 31.76 -27.63 -1.47
C PRO A 11 30.41 -27.45 -2.17
N GLN A 12 29.96 -28.46 -2.93
CA GLN A 12 28.72 -28.43 -3.71
C GLN A 12 27.48 -28.01 -2.89
N SER A 13 27.41 -28.40 -1.61
CA SER A 13 26.31 -28.01 -0.72
C SER A 13 26.28 -26.50 -0.43
N LYS A 14 27.45 -25.87 -0.28
CA LYS A 14 27.58 -24.41 -0.12
C LYS A 14 27.29 -23.68 -1.43
N LEU A 15 27.68 -24.25 -2.57
CA LEU A 15 27.33 -23.71 -3.89
C LEU A 15 25.82 -23.68 -4.13
N LYS A 16 25.10 -24.76 -3.80
CA LYS A 16 23.63 -24.79 -3.89
C LYS A 16 22.97 -23.72 -3.02
N LYS A 17 23.47 -23.53 -1.79
CA LYS A 17 22.98 -22.47 -0.89
C LYS A 17 23.23 -21.07 -1.45
N ALA A 18 24.44 -20.82 -1.96
CA ALA A 18 24.79 -19.55 -2.57
C ALA A 18 23.94 -19.24 -3.83
N ALA A 19 23.74 -20.24 -4.69
CA ALA A 19 22.91 -20.11 -5.88
C ALA A 19 21.45 -19.78 -5.52
N LYS A 20 20.88 -20.44 -4.50
CA LYS A 20 19.53 -20.12 -4.01
C LYS A 20 19.46 -18.70 -3.44
N ALA A 21 20.43 -18.29 -2.62
CA ALA A 21 20.47 -16.95 -2.06
C ALA A 21 20.57 -15.87 -3.16
N LEU A 22 21.35 -16.12 -4.21
CA LEU A 22 21.45 -15.21 -5.36
C LEU A 22 20.14 -15.13 -6.14
N GLN A 23 19.48 -16.27 -6.39
CA GLN A 23 18.19 -16.31 -7.06
C GLN A 23 17.12 -15.56 -6.25
N ASP A 24 17.07 -15.78 -4.93
CA ASP A 24 16.15 -15.11 -4.02
C ASP A 24 16.37 -13.60 -4.00
N SER A 25 17.64 -13.18 -3.89
CA SER A 25 18.02 -11.76 -3.94
C SER A 25 17.63 -11.13 -5.28
N THR A 26 17.81 -11.86 -6.38
CA THR A 26 17.44 -11.40 -7.72
C THR A 26 15.93 -11.19 -7.81
N ASN A 27 15.12 -12.16 -7.36
CA ASN A 27 13.66 -12.05 -7.35
C ASN A 27 13.17 -10.85 -6.53
N VAL A 28 13.81 -10.58 -5.38
CA VAL A 28 13.50 -9.42 -4.54
C VAL A 28 13.86 -8.12 -5.25
N VAL A 29 15.08 -8.00 -5.78
CA VAL A 29 15.55 -6.77 -6.46
C VAL A 29 14.75 -6.47 -7.73
N GLU A 30 14.41 -7.48 -8.52
CA GLU A 30 13.54 -7.30 -9.69
C GLU A 30 12.14 -6.83 -9.29
N SER A 31 11.62 -7.31 -8.17
CA SER A 31 10.31 -6.87 -7.66
C SER A 31 10.36 -5.44 -7.11
N VAL A 32 11.49 -5.04 -6.51
CA VAL A 32 11.77 -3.63 -6.18
C VAL A 32 11.80 -2.77 -7.44
N ASN A 33 12.47 -3.21 -8.50
CA ASN A 33 12.55 -2.47 -9.75
C ASN A 33 11.20 -2.35 -10.45
N ILE A 34 10.38 -3.41 -10.46
CA ILE A 34 9.01 -3.32 -11.01
C ILE A 34 8.16 -2.28 -10.27
N ALA A 35 8.27 -2.22 -8.94
CA ALA A 35 7.57 -1.19 -8.17
C ALA A 35 8.06 0.22 -8.54
N ARG A 36 9.38 0.39 -8.70
CA ARG A 36 9.99 1.64 -9.14
C ARG A 36 9.55 2.01 -10.56
N ASP A 37 9.46 1.06 -11.47
CA ASP A 37 9.03 1.30 -12.85
C ASP A 37 7.58 1.79 -12.89
N TYR A 38 6.68 1.17 -12.12
CA TYR A 38 5.30 1.65 -12.01
C TYR A 38 5.21 3.06 -11.45
N VAL A 39 5.97 3.39 -10.40
CA VAL A 39 5.96 4.75 -9.83
C VAL A 39 6.62 5.79 -10.75
N ASN A 40 7.58 5.36 -11.56
CA ASN A 40 8.23 6.24 -12.53
C ASN A 40 7.36 6.54 -13.75
N GLU A 41 6.43 5.66 -14.11
CA GLU A 41 5.61 5.82 -15.31
C GLU A 41 4.76 7.11 -15.21
N PRO A 42 4.71 7.95 -16.25
CA PRO A 42 3.97 9.19 -16.20
C PRO A 42 2.45 8.94 -16.20
N PRO A 43 1.66 9.85 -15.62
CA PRO A 43 0.23 9.64 -15.39
C PRO A 43 -0.60 9.58 -16.68
N ASN A 44 -0.08 10.10 -17.81
CA ASN A 44 -0.72 9.96 -19.12
C ASN A 44 -0.51 8.58 -19.77
N VAL A 45 0.36 7.73 -19.22
CA VAL A 45 0.58 6.35 -19.66
C VAL A 45 0.06 5.35 -18.62
N LEU A 46 0.39 5.57 -17.35
CA LEU A 46 -0.08 4.73 -16.24
C LEU A 46 -1.27 5.38 -15.53
N HIS A 47 -2.47 4.98 -15.94
CA HIS A 47 -3.73 5.27 -15.26
C HIS A 47 -4.31 3.97 -14.69
N SER A 48 -5.36 4.05 -13.87
CA SER A 48 -5.94 2.90 -13.15
C SER A 48 -6.17 1.65 -14.02
N GLU A 49 -6.65 1.82 -15.25
CA GLU A 49 -6.96 0.72 -16.16
C GLU A 49 -5.72 0.10 -16.81
N SER A 50 -4.74 0.91 -17.23
CA SER A 50 -3.47 0.39 -17.77
C SER A 50 -2.62 -0.23 -16.66
N TYR A 51 -2.64 0.35 -15.46
CA TYR A 51 -1.94 -0.18 -14.30
C TYR A 51 -2.46 -1.56 -13.89
N ALA A 52 -3.78 -1.73 -13.79
CA ALA A 52 -4.39 -3.02 -13.49
C ALA A 52 -4.02 -4.10 -14.53
N LYS A 53 -3.97 -3.74 -15.82
CA LYS A 53 -3.54 -4.65 -16.89
C LYS A 53 -2.07 -5.05 -16.78
N MET A 54 -1.19 -4.11 -16.44
CA MET A 54 0.24 -4.38 -16.27
C MET A 54 0.50 -5.32 -15.10
N VAL A 55 -0.14 -5.06 -13.95
CA VAL A 55 -0.09 -5.93 -12.77
C VAL A 55 -0.64 -7.32 -13.09
N GLU A 56 -1.81 -7.41 -13.73
CA GLU A 56 -2.42 -8.68 -14.09
C GLU A 56 -1.51 -9.50 -15.02
N LYS A 57 -0.88 -8.87 -16.01
CA LYS A 57 0.02 -9.52 -16.96
C LYS A 57 1.26 -10.10 -16.26
N ASP A 58 1.93 -9.33 -15.41
CA ASP A 58 3.12 -9.79 -14.69
C ASP A 58 2.76 -10.90 -13.69
N ALA A 59 1.71 -10.71 -12.90
CA ALA A 59 1.32 -11.67 -11.87
C ALA A 59 0.84 -13.03 -12.42
N LYS A 60 0.21 -13.07 -13.60
CA LYS A 60 -0.20 -14.33 -14.26
C LYS A 60 0.97 -15.24 -14.63
N ALA A 61 2.19 -14.70 -14.75
CA ALA A 61 3.39 -15.50 -15.00
C ALA A 61 3.92 -16.22 -13.74
N ILE A 62 3.42 -15.87 -12.55
CA ILE A 62 3.93 -16.38 -11.28
C ILE A 62 3.12 -17.59 -10.83
N LYS A 63 3.81 -18.70 -10.58
CA LYS A 63 3.19 -19.95 -10.14
C LYS A 63 2.46 -19.77 -8.81
N GLY A 64 1.25 -20.31 -8.71
CA GLY A 64 0.45 -20.29 -7.48
C GLY A 64 -0.30 -18.97 -7.23
N VAL A 65 -0.24 -18.02 -8.16
CA VAL A 65 -0.96 -16.74 -8.09
C VAL A 65 -2.28 -16.81 -8.88
N LYS A 66 -3.37 -16.36 -8.24
CA LYS A 66 -4.65 -16.05 -8.89
C LYS A 66 -4.86 -14.54 -8.91
N VAL A 67 -5.40 -14.02 -10.02
CA VAL A 67 -5.70 -12.60 -10.20
C VAL A 67 -7.20 -12.42 -10.44
N LYS A 68 -7.80 -11.44 -9.75
CA LYS A 68 -9.16 -10.96 -10.01
C LYS A 68 -9.13 -9.44 -10.09
N VAL A 69 -9.69 -8.88 -11.15
CA VAL A 69 -9.79 -7.43 -11.36
C VAL A 69 -11.26 -7.03 -11.21
N PHE A 70 -11.52 -6.05 -10.36
CA PHE A 70 -12.84 -5.45 -10.14
C PHE A 70 -12.90 -4.12 -10.89
N GLY A 71 -13.90 -3.95 -11.74
CA GLY A 71 -14.22 -2.68 -12.38
C GLY A 71 -15.27 -1.91 -11.60
N LYS A 72 -15.70 -0.75 -12.14
CA LYS A 72 -16.73 0.09 -11.53
C LYS A 72 -18.03 -0.66 -11.18
N PRO A 73 -18.57 -1.57 -12.02
CA PRO A 73 -19.77 -2.33 -11.67
C PRO A 73 -19.58 -3.22 -10.44
N GLU A 74 -18.44 -3.91 -10.33
CA GLU A 74 -18.13 -4.75 -9.18
C GLU A 74 -17.92 -3.91 -7.92
N LEU A 75 -17.23 -2.77 -8.02
CA LEU A 75 -17.04 -1.84 -6.89
C LEU A 75 -18.39 -1.27 -6.38
N LYS A 76 -19.33 -0.98 -7.29
CA LYS A 76 -20.72 -0.61 -6.93
C LYS A 76 -21.44 -1.75 -6.22
N LYS A 77 -21.29 -2.98 -6.70
CA LYS A 77 -21.89 -4.17 -6.08
C LYS A 77 -21.33 -4.43 -4.67
N GLU A 78 -20.03 -4.19 -4.49
CA GLU A 78 -19.34 -4.24 -3.19
C GLU A 78 -19.62 -3.01 -2.32
N LYS A 79 -20.47 -2.06 -2.76
CA LYS A 79 -20.86 -0.84 -2.03
C LYS A 79 -19.66 0.02 -1.59
N MET A 80 -18.62 0.08 -2.40
CA MET A 80 -17.42 0.88 -2.12
C MET A 80 -17.65 2.37 -2.43
N GLY A 81 -18.54 3.01 -1.68
CA GLY A 81 -18.97 4.39 -1.93
C GLY A 81 -17.87 5.44 -1.73
N MET A 82 -16.92 5.23 -0.81
CA MET A 82 -15.78 6.13 -0.61
C MET A 82 -14.78 6.03 -1.76
N PHE A 83 -14.50 4.81 -2.25
CA PHE A 83 -13.64 4.63 -3.41
C PHE A 83 -14.29 5.24 -4.66
N LEU A 84 -15.58 4.95 -4.89
CA LEU A 84 -16.30 5.48 -6.03
C LEU A 84 -16.44 7.02 -6.01
N SER A 85 -16.50 7.64 -4.82
CA SER A 85 -16.56 9.10 -4.71
C SER A 85 -15.24 9.76 -5.12
N VAL A 86 -14.09 9.18 -4.77
CA VAL A 86 -12.78 9.67 -5.22
C VAL A 86 -12.65 9.59 -6.74
N ASN A 87 -13.10 8.49 -7.35
CA ASN A 87 -13.06 8.32 -8.80
C ASN A 87 -14.06 9.19 -9.58
N ALA A 88 -15.05 9.80 -8.91
CA ALA A 88 -16.15 10.49 -9.60
C ALA A 88 -15.68 11.58 -10.58
N GLY A 89 -14.56 12.23 -10.26
CA GLY A 89 -13.92 13.27 -11.08
C GLY A 89 -13.06 12.76 -12.24
N SER A 90 -12.91 11.45 -12.39
CA SER A 90 -11.93 10.84 -13.31
C SER A 90 -12.46 10.61 -14.71
N ALA A 91 -11.57 10.74 -15.70
CA ALA A 91 -11.79 10.24 -17.05
C ALA A 91 -11.55 8.71 -17.18
N TYR A 92 -10.83 8.11 -16.22
CA TYR A 92 -10.49 6.70 -16.19
C TYR A 92 -11.34 5.94 -15.17
N GLN A 93 -11.69 4.70 -15.49
CA GLN A 93 -12.51 3.90 -14.58
C GLN A 93 -11.68 3.37 -13.41
N PRO A 94 -12.23 3.27 -12.19
CA PRO A 94 -11.49 2.77 -11.04
C PRO A 94 -11.26 1.26 -11.21
N ARG A 95 -10.20 0.76 -10.58
CA ARG A 95 -9.87 -0.66 -10.55
C ARG A 95 -9.47 -1.08 -9.15
N MET A 96 -9.98 -2.22 -8.69
CA MET A 96 -9.35 -2.94 -7.59
C MET A 96 -8.76 -4.23 -8.12
N VAL A 97 -7.48 -4.48 -7.86
CA VAL A 97 -6.83 -5.75 -8.23
C VAL A 97 -6.64 -6.58 -6.97
N GLN A 98 -7.19 -7.79 -6.97
CA GLN A 98 -6.97 -8.80 -5.94
C GLN A 98 -6.05 -9.88 -6.50
N LEU A 99 -4.87 -10.01 -5.90
CA LEU A 99 -3.93 -11.09 -6.15
C LEU A 99 -3.93 -12.05 -4.96
N THR A 100 -3.84 -13.35 -5.22
CA THR A 100 -3.76 -14.35 -4.15
C THR A 100 -2.73 -15.40 -4.50
N TYR A 101 -1.63 -15.43 -3.74
CA TYR A 101 -0.65 -16.50 -3.75
C TYR A 101 -1.05 -17.55 -2.72
N THR A 102 -1.07 -18.82 -3.15
CA THR A 102 -1.27 -19.97 -2.25
C THR A 102 -0.04 -20.87 -2.31
N PRO A 103 0.60 -21.20 -1.16
CA PRO A 103 1.75 -22.08 -1.15
C PRO A 103 1.38 -23.48 -1.62
N SER A 104 2.37 -24.20 -2.15
CA SER A 104 2.17 -25.57 -2.65
C SER A 104 1.68 -26.55 -1.58
N LYS A 105 2.01 -26.29 -0.31
CA LYS A 105 1.55 -27.06 0.85
C LYS A 105 0.77 -26.15 1.80
N VAL A 106 -0.54 -26.39 1.89
CA VAL A 106 -1.41 -25.71 2.85
C VAL A 106 -1.65 -26.62 4.06
N THR A 107 -1.46 -26.09 5.25
CA THR A 107 -1.71 -26.78 6.52
C THR A 107 -2.57 -25.90 7.44
N LYS A 108 -3.02 -26.45 8.57
CA LYS A 108 -3.71 -25.66 9.61
C LYS A 108 -2.87 -24.52 10.20
N LYS A 109 -1.54 -24.56 10.01
CA LYS A 109 -0.61 -23.51 10.45
C LYS A 109 -0.30 -22.49 9.36
N THR A 110 -0.80 -22.68 8.14
CA THR A 110 -0.56 -21.74 7.04
C THR A 110 -1.31 -20.45 7.32
N LYS A 111 -0.54 -19.40 7.57
CA LYS A 111 -1.04 -18.07 7.86
C LYS A 111 -1.55 -17.39 6.59
N HIS A 112 -2.57 -16.55 6.74
CA HIS A 112 -3.10 -15.70 5.67
C HIS A 112 -2.78 -14.25 5.97
N ILE A 113 -1.83 -13.67 5.22
CA ILE A 113 -1.48 -12.26 5.29
C ILE A 113 -2.19 -11.51 4.18
N CYS A 114 -2.74 -10.33 4.47
CA CYS A 114 -3.31 -9.45 3.46
C CYS A 114 -2.53 -8.14 3.37
N PHE A 115 -2.02 -7.82 2.18
CA PHE A 115 -1.48 -6.52 1.85
C PHE A 115 -2.52 -5.64 1.17
N VAL A 116 -2.56 -4.36 1.53
CA VAL A 116 -3.47 -3.37 0.94
C VAL A 116 -2.67 -2.13 0.50
N GLY A 117 -2.87 -1.66 -0.73
CA GLY A 117 -2.05 -0.58 -1.28
C GLY A 117 -2.86 0.56 -1.86
N LYS A 118 -2.49 1.79 -1.48
CA LYS A 118 -2.99 3.04 -2.10
C LYS A 118 -2.41 3.17 -3.51
N GLY A 119 -3.28 3.16 -4.53
CA GLY A 119 -2.91 3.23 -5.94
C GLY A 119 -3.42 4.47 -6.64
N LEU A 120 -3.17 5.66 -6.09
CA LEU A 120 -3.57 6.92 -6.72
C LEU A 120 -2.61 7.23 -7.88
N THR A 121 -3.00 6.92 -9.12
CA THR A 121 -2.12 7.07 -10.29
C THR A 121 -1.78 8.53 -10.59
N PHE A 122 -2.64 9.44 -10.14
CA PHE A 122 -2.33 10.86 -10.02
C PHE A 122 -3.28 11.50 -8.99
N ASP A 123 -2.79 12.51 -8.28
CA ASP A 123 -3.59 13.23 -7.29
C ASP A 123 -3.52 14.75 -7.51
N THR A 124 -4.62 15.32 -7.99
CA THR A 124 -4.79 16.77 -8.14
C THR A 124 -5.26 17.45 -6.84
N GLY A 125 -5.77 16.65 -5.90
CA GLY A 125 -6.55 17.09 -4.74
C GLY A 125 -8.05 17.27 -4.99
N GLY A 126 -8.54 17.10 -6.23
CA GLY A 126 -9.94 17.31 -6.57
C GLY A 126 -10.36 18.78 -6.40
N TYR A 127 -11.55 19.04 -5.86
CA TYR A 127 -12.01 20.42 -5.58
C TYR A 127 -11.18 21.14 -4.51
N SER A 128 -10.48 20.40 -3.65
CA SER A 128 -9.44 20.90 -2.73
C SER A 128 -8.09 20.93 -3.45
N LEU A 129 -8.05 21.61 -4.60
CA LEU A 129 -6.97 21.54 -5.58
C LEU A 129 -5.60 21.87 -4.96
N LYS A 130 -4.61 21.01 -5.19
CA LYS A 130 -3.23 21.26 -4.78
C LYS A 130 -2.67 22.50 -5.49
N PRO A 131 -1.88 23.34 -4.80
CA PRO A 131 -1.07 24.36 -5.46
C PRO A 131 -0.11 23.70 -6.47
N GLY A 132 0.20 24.39 -7.58
CA GLY A 132 0.96 23.79 -8.69
C GLY A 132 2.29 23.13 -8.28
N GLY A 133 3.07 23.75 -7.39
CA GLY A 133 4.32 23.17 -6.89
C GLY A 133 4.13 21.88 -6.08
N SER A 134 3.02 21.75 -5.34
CA SER A 134 2.68 20.56 -4.56
C SER A 134 2.04 19.46 -5.40
N MET A 135 1.56 19.77 -6.61
CA MET A 135 1.00 18.80 -7.55
C MET A 135 2.10 18.06 -8.35
N MET A 136 3.27 18.68 -8.49
CA MET A 136 4.41 18.02 -9.12
C MET A 136 4.80 16.76 -8.35
N ASN A 137 5.11 15.69 -9.09
CA ASN A 137 5.39 14.34 -8.58
C ASN A 137 4.20 13.59 -7.96
N MET A 138 2.95 14.08 -8.05
CA MET A 138 1.79 13.31 -7.59
C MET A 138 1.48 12.04 -8.40
N LYS A 139 2.27 11.73 -9.45
CA LYS A 139 2.33 10.36 -10.02
C LYS A 139 2.89 9.33 -9.01
N TYR A 140 3.57 9.79 -7.96
CA TYR A 140 4.12 8.93 -6.91
C TYR A 140 3.04 8.46 -5.94
N ASP A 141 1.83 8.98 -6.04
CA ASP A 141 0.77 8.73 -5.07
C ASP A 141 0.16 7.30 -5.17
N MET A 142 0.68 6.50 -6.09
CA MET A 142 0.43 5.06 -6.22
C MET A 142 1.55 4.19 -5.63
N ALA A 143 2.59 4.79 -5.03
CA ALA A 143 3.73 4.04 -4.48
C ALA A 143 3.31 3.05 -3.39
N GLY A 144 2.22 3.31 -2.66
CA GLY A 144 1.65 2.36 -1.71
C GLY A 144 1.31 1.02 -2.36
N SER A 145 0.55 1.07 -3.45
CA SER A 145 0.17 -0.09 -4.27
C SER A 145 1.37 -0.76 -4.95
N ALA A 146 2.33 0.02 -5.45
CA ALA A 146 3.55 -0.52 -6.05
C ALA A 146 4.41 -1.27 -5.02
N THR A 147 4.55 -0.72 -3.81
CA THR A 147 5.30 -1.34 -2.70
C THR A 147 4.68 -2.66 -2.27
N VAL A 148 3.37 -2.70 -2.00
CA VAL A 148 2.75 -3.97 -1.59
C VAL A 148 2.70 -4.99 -2.73
N TYR A 149 2.59 -4.54 -3.99
CA TYR A 149 2.70 -5.42 -5.14
C TYR A 149 4.10 -6.01 -5.28
N GLY A 150 5.14 -5.19 -5.16
CA GLY A 150 6.53 -5.66 -5.18
C GLY A 150 6.83 -6.67 -4.07
N ALA A 151 6.33 -6.42 -2.86
CA ALA A 151 6.45 -7.37 -1.75
C ALA A 151 5.70 -8.68 -2.00
N PHE A 152 4.46 -8.60 -2.49
CA PHE A 152 3.65 -9.76 -2.88
C PHE A 152 4.35 -10.58 -3.97
N ARG A 153 4.82 -9.92 -5.02
CA ARG A 153 5.51 -10.52 -6.16
C ARG A 153 6.75 -11.28 -5.71
N ALA A 154 7.60 -10.64 -4.92
CA ALA A 154 8.78 -11.27 -4.34
C ALA A 154 8.40 -12.48 -3.47
N ALA A 155 7.47 -12.33 -2.53
CA ALA A 155 7.03 -13.41 -1.66
C ALA A 155 6.51 -14.63 -2.45
N ALA A 156 5.74 -14.41 -3.51
CA ALA A 156 5.25 -15.47 -4.38
C ALA A 156 6.39 -16.16 -5.16
N LEU A 157 7.35 -15.41 -5.70
CA LEU A 157 8.52 -15.95 -6.41
C LEU A 157 9.46 -16.74 -5.49
N LEU A 158 9.60 -16.30 -4.24
CA LEU A 158 10.33 -16.98 -3.18
C LEU A 158 9.66 -18.29 -2.73
N GLY A 159 8.36 -18.43 -3.01
CA GLY A 159 7.59 -19.61 -2.63
C GLY A 159 7.34 -19.70 -1.13
N VAL A 160 7.10 -18.57 -0.45
CA VAL A 160 6.90 -18.50 1.01
C VAL A 160 5.81 -19.47 1.50
N ASP A 161 5.92 -19.92 2.75
CA ASP A 161 4.99 -20.88 3.38
C ASP A 161 3.70 -20.23 3.94
N ALA A 162 3.36 -19.02 3.47
CA ALA A 162 2.17 -18.28 3.85
C ALA A 162 1.26 -18.04 2.63
N LYS A 163 -0.05 -18.05 2.86
CA LYS A 163 -1.01 -17.52 1.88
C LYS A 163 -0.94 -16.01 1.93
N VAL A 164 -0.71 -15.36 0.80
CA VAL A 164 -0.64 -13.89 0.72
C VAL A 164 -1.72 -13.39 -0.22
N THR A 165 -2.53 -12.45 0.24
CA THR A 165 -3.44 -11.68 -0.62
C THR A 165 -2.91 -10.27 -0.76
N CYS A 166 -2.97 -9.69 -1.96
CA CYS A 166 -2.60 -8.30 -2.21
C CYS A 166 -3.79 -7.61 -2.89
N LEU A 167 -4.26 -6.51 -2.29
CA LEU A 167 -5.37 -5.70 -2.77
C LEU A 167 -4.85 -4.32 -3.14
N LEU A 168 -5.04 -3.93 -4.40
CA LEU A 168 -4.56 -2.66 -4.92
C LEU A 168 -5.77 -1.81 -5.30
N GLY A 169 -6.02 -0.73 -4.56
CA GLY A 169 -7.09 0.23 -4.87
C GLY A 169 -6.58 1.31 -5.80
N MET A 170 -6.96 1.27 -7.08
CA MET A 170 -6.43 2.10 -8.15
C MET A 170 -7.47 3.07 -8.73
N THR A 171 -7.14 4.36 -8.69
CA THR A 171 -7.86 5.47 -9.36
C THR A 171 -6.89 6.64 -9.47
N ASP A 172 -7.27 7.72 -10.11
CA ASP A 172 -6.74 9.06 -9.86
C ASP A 172 -7.76 9.85 -9.02
N ASN A 173 -7.34 11.03 -8.55
CA ASN A 173 -8.19 12.05 -7.95
C ASN A 173 -8.13 13.29 -8.81
N ALA A 174 -9.11 13.42 -9.69
CA ALA A 174 -9.21 14.47 -10.71
C ALA A 174 -10.40 15.39 -10.45
N ILE A 175 -10.43 16.52 -11.16
CA ILE A 175 -11.50 17.52 -11.06
C ILE A 175 -12.27 17.61 -12.40
N ASN A 176 -13.58 17.49 -12.31
CA ASN A 176 -14.55 17.74 -13.38
C ASN A 176 -15.91 18.10 -12.74
N GLU A 177 -16.96 18.25 -13.56
CA GLU A 177 -18.33 18.59 -13.12
C GLU A 177 -19.03 17.51 -12.26
N LEU A 178 -18.48 16.30 -12.20
CA LEU A 178 -18.97 15.16 -11.41
C LEU A 178 -18.13 14.90 -10.16
N ALA A 179 -17.03 15.64 -9.97
CA ALA A 179 -16.10 15.40 -8.87
C ALA A 179 -16.78 15.62 -7.51
N THR A 180 -16.40 14.82 -6.53
CA THR A 180 -16.92 14.94 -5.17
C THR A 180 -16.52 16.29 -4.58
N MET A 181 -17.47 16.99 -3.96
CA MET A 181 -17.25 18.31 -3.36
C MET A 181 -17.00 18.19 -1.84
N PRO A 182 -16.31 19.16 -1.22
CA PRO A 182 -16.42 19.37 0.22
C PRO A 182 -17.90 19.44 0.67
N ASP A 183 -18.16 19.09 1.93
CA ASP A 183 -19.49 18.94 2.56
C ASP A 183 -20.31 17.74 2.04
N SER A 184 -19.79 16.96 1.09
CA SER A 184 -20.43 15.71 0.67
C SER A 184 -20.38 14.67 1.78
N ILE A 185 -21.47 13.91 1.95
CA ILE A 185 -21.49 12.72 2.81
C ILE A 185 -21.57 11.48 1.93
N VAL A 186 -20.62 10.55 2.13
CA VAL A 186 -20.55 9.29 1.38
C VAL A 186 -20.72 8.11 2.33
N THR A 187 -21.26 6.99 1.82
CA THR A 187 -21.38 5.75 2.60
C THR A 187 -20.25 4.80 2.24
N ALA A 188 -19.46 4.42 3.23
CA ALA A 188 -18.41 3.42 3.12
C ALA A 188 -18.98 2.00 2.95
N ARG A 189 -18.14 1.07 2.51
CA ARG A 189 -18.48 -0.34 2.33
C ARG A 189 -19.03 -1.00 3.59
N ASN A 190 -18.49 -0.66 4.77
CA ASN A 190 -18.95 -1.18 6.06
C ASN A 190 -20.21 -0.46 6.60
N GLY A 191 -20.82 0.44 5.83
CA GLY A 191 -22.04 1.15 6.17
C GLY A 191 -21.85 2.46 6.94
N LYS A 192 -20.63 2.78 7.40
CA LYS A 192 -20.34 4.07 8.04
C LYS A 192 -20.49 5.22 7.03
N THR A 193 -20.98 6.35 7.50
CA THR A 193 -21.07 7.60 6.74
C THR A 193 -19.85 8.48 6.99
N VAL A 194 -19.31 9.10 5.94
CA VAL A 194 -18.12 9.96 6.01
C VAL A 194 -18.41 11.31 5.37
N GLU A 195 -18.30 12.36 6.17
CA GLU A 195 -18.28 13.75 5.73
C GLU A 195 -16.92 14.09 5.10
N ILE A 196 -16.94 14.54 3.87
CA ILE A 196 -15.76 14.92 3.10
C ILE A 196 -15.55 16.42 3.26
N LEU A 197 -14.60 16.82 4.10
CA LEU A 197 -14.25 18.23 4.32
C LEU A 197 -13.08 18.68 3.44
N ASN A 198 -12.29 17.74 2.93
CA ASN A 198 -11.18 18.02 2.02
C ASN A 198 -10.97 16.85 1.06
N THR A 199 -11.07 17.09 -0.24
CA THR A 199 -10.98 16.06 -1.29
C THR A 199 -9.53 15.66 -1.60
N ASP A 200 -8.54 16.34 -1.02
CA ASP A 200 -7.10 16.00 -1.01
C ASP A 200 -6.74 15.03 0.14
N ALA A 201 -7.75 14.54 0.85
CA ALA A 201 -7.65 13.43 1.80
C ALA A 201 -8.37 12.19 1.23
N GLU A 202 -8.13 11.91 -0.05
CA GLU A 202 -8.73 10.86 -0.88
C GLU A 202 -8.17 9.46 -0.61
N GLY A 203 -6.86 9.36 -0.36
CA GLY A 203 -6.19 8.06 -0.23
C GLY A 203 -6.79 7.19 0.86
N ARG A 204 -7.18 7.81 1.98
CA ARG A 204 -7.83 7.11 3.10
C ARG A 204 -9.26 6.67 2.79
N LEU A 205 -9.94 7.35 1.87
CA LEU A 205 -11.28 6.98 1.39
C LEU A 205 -11.20 5.72 0.54
N VAL A 206 -10.27 5.67 -0.43
CA VAL A 206 -10.00 4.48 -1.23
C VAL A 206 -9.57 3.32 -0.33
N LEU A 207 -8.59 3.54 0.55
CA LEU A 207 -8.10 2.51 1.47
C LEU A 207 -9.18 2.00 2.42
N GLY A 208 -10.03 2.86 2.97
CA GLY A 208 -11.08 2.45 3.91
C GLY A 208 -11.99 1.37 3.31
N ASP A 209 -12.46 1.55 2.08
CA ASP A 209 -13.29 0.54 1.41
C ASP A 209 -12.52 -0.76 1.10
N VAL A 210 -11.24 -0.65 0.72
CA VAL A 210 -10.40 -1.82 0.42
C VAL A 210 -10.02 -2.58 1.70
N LEU A 211 -9.77 -1.88 2.82
CA LEU A 211 -9.53 -2.47 4.15
C LEU A 211 -10.78 -3.19 4.68
N SER A 212 -11.96 -2.61 4.45
CA SER A 212 -13.23 -3.27 4.77
C SER A 212 -13.38 -4.57 3.97
N PHE A 213 -13.09 -4.54 2.68
CA PHE A 213 -13.09 -5.76 1.87
C PHE A 213 -12.03 -6.77 2.32
N ALA A 214 -10.82 -6.31 2.67
CA ALA A 214 -9.74 -7.15 3.17
C ALA A 214 -10.15 -7.89 4.46
N SER A 215 -10.88 -7.22 5.34
CA SER A 215 -11.36 -7.78 6.61
C SER A 215 -12.31 -8.97 6.40
N ASP A 216 -13.17 -8.93 5.37
CA ASP A 216 -14.07 -10.04 5.03
C ASP A 216 -13.33 -11.31 4.60
N LEU A 217 -12.08 -11.18 4.15
CA LEU A 217 -11.23 -12.31 3.81
C LEU A 217 -10.69 -13.04 5.05
N LYS A 218 -10.91 -12.49 6.26
CA LYS A 218 -10.49 -13.02 7.56
C LYS A 218 -9.00 -13.40 7.62
N PRO A 219 -8.07 -12.50 7.24
CA PRO A 219 -6.66 -12.78 7.32
C PRO A 219 -6.18 -12.83 8.79
N ASP A 220 -5.06 -13.50 9.03
CA ASP A 220 -4.35 -13.43 10.31
C ASP A 220 -3.81 -12.01 10.58
N CYS A 221 -3.49 -11.24 9.55
CA CYS A 221 -3.18 -9.82 9.66
C CYS A 221 -3.38 -9.04 8.35
N ILE A 222 -3.57 -7.73 8.48
CA ILE A 222 -3.58 -6.77 7.38
C ILE A 222 -2.41 -5.80 7.53
N ILE A 223 -1.68 -5.58 6.45
CA ILE A 223 -0.67 -4.51 6.38
C ILE A 223 -0.99 -3.65 5.18
N ASP A 224 -1.27 -2.37 5.41
CA ASP A 224 -1.47 -1.42 4.32
C ASP A 224 -0.29 -0.47 4.16
N ALA A 225 -0.03 -0.04 2.92
CA ALA A 225 0.98 0.95 2.60
C ALA A 225 0.40 2.05 1.72
N ALA A 226 0.72 3.30 2.06
CA ALA A 226 0.22 4.46 1.35
C ALA A 226 1.15 5.67 1.47
N THR A 227 1.24 6.45 0.40
CA THR A 227 1.71 7.82 0.42
C THR A 227 0.60 8.71 0.97
N LEU A 228 0.36 8.64 2.29
CA LEU A 228 -0.93 9.07 2.84
C LEU A 228 -0.94 10.52 3.31
N THR A 229 0.13 10.99 3.95
CA THR A 229 0.10 12.31 4.57
C THR A 229 1.37 13.13 4.33
N GLY A 230 1.20 14.42 4.03
CA GLY A 230 2.31 15.38 4.11
C GLY A 230 2.88 15.51 5.53
N ALA A 231 2.05 15.22 6.54
CA ALA A 231 2.43 15.31 7.95
C ALA A 231 3.53 14.31 8.35
N VAL A 232 3.63 13.14 7.70
CA VAL A 232 4.68 12.17 8.04
C VAL A 232 6.05 12.69 7.60
N LEU A 233 6.10 13.42 6.47
CA LEU A 233 7.35 14.06 6.01
C LEU A 233 7.82 15.14 6.99
N VAL A 234 6.88 15.89 7.56
CA VAL A 234 7.20 16.90 8.59
C VAL A 234 7.70 16.25 9.87
N ALA A 235 7.12 15.12 10.26
CA ALA A 235 7.45 14.43 11.50
C ALA A 235 8.74 13.61 11.43
N LEU A 236 8.98 12.92 10.31
CA LEU A 236 9.97 11.86 10.17
C LEU A 236 10.93 12.05 9.00
N GLY A 237 10.82 13.14 8.25
CA GLY A 237 11.63 13.41 7.07
C GLY A 237 11.23 12.55 5.86
N LYS A 238 12.12 12.46 4.88
CA LYS A 238 11.93 11.57 3.73
C LYS A 238 12.45 10.17 4.00
N GLU A 239 13.23 9.97 5.05
CA GLU A 239 14.07 8.79 5.24
C GLU A 239 13.37 7.65 5.99
N ILE A 240 12.32 7.96 6.76
CA ILE A 240 11.74 7.03 7.75
C ILE A 240 10.26 6.79 7.43
N CYS A 241 9.87 5.51 7.35
CA CYS A 241 8.46 5.11 7.25
C CYS A 241 7.72 5.38 8.57
N GLY A 242 6.54 5.99 8.50
CA GLY A 242 5.64 6.05 9.66
C GLY A 242 4.90 4.73 9.84
N VAL A 243 4.91 4.16 11.05
CA VAL A 243 4.23 2.89 11.37
C VAL A 243 3.19 3.12 12.45
N MET A 244 1.95 2.74 12.20
CA MET A 244 0.85 2.80 13.17
C MET A 244 0.05 1.49 13.09
N GLY A 245 -0.78 1.19 14.09
CA GLY A 245 -1.59 -0.03 14.04
C GLY A 245 -2.35 -0.30 15.34
N ASN A 246 -3.17 -1.35 15.32
CA ASN A 246 -3.98 -1.78 16.46
C ASN A 246 -3.37 -2.94 17.26
N ASN A 247 -2.22 -3.47 16.83
CA ASN A 247 -1.59 -4.63 17.44
C ASN A 247 -0.07 -4.42 17.62
N GLN A 248 0.35 -4.26 18.88
CA GLN A 248 1.75 -3.96 19.20
C GLN A 248 2.71 -5.10 18.82
N SER A 249 2.27 -6.36 18.90
CA SER A 249 3.12 -7.50 18.49
C SER A 249 3.41 -7.47 17.00
N LEU A 250 2.40 -7.18 16.17
CA LEU A 250 2.55 -7.05 14.73
C LEU A 250 3.45 -5.86 14.37
N ILE A 251 3.26 -4.70 15.01
CA ILE A 251 4.14 -3.52 14.84
C ILE A 251 5.59 -3.88 15.15
N ASN A 252 5.84 -4.51 16.29
CA ASN A 252 7.20 -4.91 16.70
C ASN A 252 7.85 -5.86 15.69
N ASN A 253 7.06 -6.78 15.10
CA ASN A 253 7.56 -7.71 14.09
C ASN A 253 7.93 -6.98 12.79
N ILE A 254 7.15 -5.99 12.34
CA ILE A 254 7.51 -5.17 11.18
C ILE A 254 8.77 -4.35 11.45
N LEU A 255 8.84 -3.65 12.60
CA LEU A 255 10.03 -2.86 12.97
C LEU A 255 11.29 -3.72 13.13
N LYS A 256 11.14 -5.00 13.47
CA LYS A 256 12.26 -5.94 13.47
C LYS A 256 12.71 -6.25 12.03
N SER A 257 11.77 -6.48 11.12
CA SER A 257 12.09 -6.74 9.71
C SER A 257 12.74 -5.55 9.01
N THR A 258 12.39 -4.32 9.39
CA THR A 258 13.06 -3.12 8.84
C THR A 258 14.53 -3.06 9.28
N LYS A 259 14.83 -3.40 10.53
CA LYS A 259 16.22 -3.54 11.02
C LYS A 259 17.00 -4.66 10.31
N ASN A 260 16.34 -5.76 9.96
CA ASN A 260 16.99 -6.87 9.25
C ASN A 260 17.33 -6.53 7.79
N THR A 261 16.72 -5.50 7.22
CA THR A 261 16.82 -5.16 5.80
C THR A 261 17.42 -3.78 5.54
N ASP A 262 17.96 -3.14 6.59
CA ASP A 262 18.53 -1.79 6.55
C ASP A 262 17.54 -0.75 6.01
N GLU A 263 16.28 -0.84 6.45
CA GLU A 263 15.22 0.13 6.16
C GLU A 263 14.79 0.85 7.46
N ASN A 264 14.52 2.14 7.38
CA ASN A 264 14.14 2.94 8.55
C ASN A 264 12.62 3.05 8.67
N ALA A 265 12.12 2.75 9.87
CA ALA A 265 10.71 2.88 10.21
C ALA A 265 10.56 3.26 11.69
N TRP A 266 9.53 4.03 12.01
CA TRP A 266 9.27 4.50 13.37
C TRP A 266 7.79 4.44 13.72
N GLN A 267 7.50 3.95 14.93
CA GLN A 267 6.12 3.87 15.41
C GLN A 267 5.60 5.26 15.82
N LEU A 268 4.41 5.61 15.34
CA LEU A 268 3.62 6.75 15.81
C LEU A 268 2.36 6.24 16.54
N PRO A 269 1.89 6.95 17.59
CA PRO A 269 0.77 6.47 18.41
C PRO A 269 -0.60 6.79 17.78
N ILE A 270 -1.59 5.93 18.02
CA ILE A 270 -3.02 6.23 17.81
C ILE A 270 -3.68 6.38 19.19
N ILE A 271 -3.86 7.62 19.64
CA ILE A 271 -4.48 7.93 20.95
C ILE A 271 -5.96 8.30 20.80
N ASP A 272 -6.72 8.22 21.89
CA ASP A 272 -8.17 8.46 21.90
C ASP A 272 -8.57 9.87 21.48
N ALA A 273 -7.71 10.86 21.74
CA ALA A 273 -7.93 12.22 21.24
C ALA A 273 -7.95 12.27 19.70
N PHE A 274 -7.09 11.51 19.02
CA PHE A 274 -7.06 11.45 17.56
C PHE A 274 -8.26 10.68 17.00
N ARG A 275 -8.69 9.59 17.66
CA ARG A 275 -9.92 8.87 17.33
C ARG A 275 -11.15 9.77 17.45
N SER A 276 -11.23 10.52 18.55
CA SER A 276 -12.35 11.43 18.81
C SER A 276 -12.39 12.58 17.82
N ASP A 277 -11.24 13.10 17.40
CA ASP A 277 -11.16 14.16 16.39
C ASP A 277 -11.62 13.70 14.99
N MET A 278 -11.72 12.40 14.71
CA MET A 278 -12.26 11.89 13.44
C MET A 278 -13.80 11.82 13.41
N LYS A 279 -14.48 12.04 14.53
CA LYS A 279 -15.96 12.04 14.57
C LYS A 279 -16.51 13.28 13.86
N SER A 280 -17.60 13.11 13.11
CA SER A 280 -18.37 14.20 12.51
C SER A 280 -19.59 14.54 13.38
N GLN A 281 -20.15 15.74 13.18
CA GLN A 281 -21.42 16.17 13.77
C GLN A 281 -22.63 15.74 12.93
N ILE A 282 -22.44 15.48 11.64
CA ILE A 282 -23.50 15.20 10.66
C ILE A 282 -23.35 13.84 9.96
N ALA A 283 -22.24 13.14 10.21
CA ALA A 283 -21.95 11.79 9.74
C ALA A 283 -21.25 11.00 10.86
N ASP A 284 -20.97 9.71 10.64
CA ASP A 284 -20.23 8.91 11.63
C ASP A 284 -18.78 9.41 11.78
N LEU A 285 -18.15 9.80 10.67
CA LEU A 285 -16.77 10.27 10.59
C LEU A 285 -16.65 11.48 9.67
N LYS A 286 -15.57 12.24 9.83
CA LYS A 286 -15.08 13.22 8.86
C LYS A 286 -13.70 12.80 8.35
N ASN A 287 -13.39 13.08 7.09
CA ASN A 287 -12.17 12.57 6.47
C ASN A 287 -10.88 13.33 6.86
N ILE A 288 -10.98 14.45 7.58
CA ILE A 288 -9.84 15.17 8.17
C ILE A 288 -10.10 15.56 9.63
N GLY A 289 -9.04 15.75 10.40
CA GLY A 289 -9.14 16.25 11.76
C GLY A 289 -9.38 17.75 11.84
N GLY A 290 -9.83 18.23 13.00
CA GLY A 290 -10.12 19.65 13.22
C GLY A 290 -8.88 20.56 13.25
N SER A 291 -7.69 20.00 13.48
CA SER A 291 -6.41 20.74 13.49
C SER A 291 -5.36 20.11 12.59
N ARG A 292 -4.43 20.93 12.08
CA ARG A 292 -3.28 20.49 11.26
C ARG A 292 -2.31 19.58 12.02
N GLY A 293 -2.29 19.63 13.35
CA GLY A 293 -1.40 18.83 14.19
C GLY A 293 -1.80 17.35 14.21
N GLY A 294 -0.81 16.46 14.21
CA GLY A 294 -1.04 15.00 14.30
C GLY A 294 -1.65 14.36 13.05
N GLY A 295 -1.54 14.99 11.87
CA GLY A 295 -2.21 14.55 10.64
C GLY A 295 -1.99 13.08 10.28
N THR A 296 -0.78 12.55 10.45
CA THR A 296 -0.45 11.14 10.19
C THR A 296 -1.19 10.19 11.13
N ALA A 297 -1.11 10.43 12.44
CA ALA A 297 -1.78 9.61 13.45
C ALA A 297 -3.31 9.68 13.34
N LYS A 298 -3.86 10.84 12.99
CA LYS A 298 -5.30 11.02 12.73
C LYS A 298 -5.75 10.28 11.47
N ALA A 299 -4.93 10.27 10.41
CA ALA A 299 -5.23 9.48 9.21
C ALA A 299 -5.27 7.97 9.53
N ALA A 300 -4.34 7.47 10.35
CA ALA A 300 -4.38 6.09 10.83
C ALA A 300 -5.62 5.83 11.73
N ALA A 301 -5.99 6.76 12.61
CA ALA A 301 -7.21 6.66 13.41
C ALA A 301 -8.48 6.59 12.54
N PHE A 302 -8.50 7.30 11.41
CA PHE A 302 -9.57 7.19 10.41
C PHE A 302 -9.60 5.78 9.79
N LEU A 303 -8.45 5.26 9.32
CA LEU A 303 -8.36 3.93 8.71
C LEU A 303 -8.76 2.79 9.65
N GLU A 304 -8.44 2.90 10.94
CA GLU A 304 -8.78 1.92 11.99
C GLU A 304 -10.29 1.61 12.03
N ASN A 305 -11.15 2.55 11.61
CA ASN A 305 -12.61 2.36 11.57
C ASN A 305 -13.10 1.40 10.49
N PHE A 306 -12.24 1.02 9.55
CA PHE A 306 -12.60 0.18 8.40
C PHE A 306 -11.93 -1.19 8.42
N VAL A 307 -11.19 -1.48 9.48
CA VAL A 307 -10.61 -2.79 9.77
C VAL A 307 -11.50 -3.50 10.79
N ASP A 308 -11.78 -4.80 10.59
CA ASP A 308 -12.44 -5.60 11.64
C ASP A 308 -11.58 -5.54 12.92
N PRO A 309 -12.13 -5.11 14.08
CA PRO A 309 -11.37 -5.00 15.32
C PRO A 309 -10.67 -6.29 15.79
N LYS A 310 -11.09 -7.45 15.28
CA LYS A 310 -10.48 -8.75 15.57
C LYS A 310 -9.26 -9.06 14.71
N VAL A 311 -9.00 -8.28 13.65
CA VAL A 311 -7.89 -8.49 12.72
C VAL A 311 -6.72 -7.58 13.13
N PRO A 312 -5.54 -8.15 13.46
CA PRO A 312 -4.31 -7.39 13.63
C PRO A 312 -3.97 -6.58 12.38
N TRP A 313 -3.70 -5.29 12.58
CA TRP A 313 -3.48 -4.35 11.49
C TRP A 313 -2.33 -3.40 11.74
N VAL A 314 -1.57 -3.14 10.68
CA VAL A 314 -0.53 -2.11 10.62
C VAL A 314 -0.69 -1.26 9.36
N HIS A 315 -0.58 0.05 9.54
CA HIS A 315 -0.48 1.05 8.48
C HIS A 315 0.95 1.54 8.35
N LEU A 316 1.43 1.57 7.10
CA LEU A 316 2.70 2.12 6.69
C LEU A 316 2.46 3.42 5.90
N ASP A 317 2.72 4.57 6.52
CA ASP A 317 2.77 5.84 5.81
C ASP A 317 4.15 6.01 5.18
N ILE A 318 4.21 5.76 3.88
CA ILE A 318 5.43 5.78 3.08
C ILE A 318 5.57 7.08 2.26
N ALA A 319 4.79 8.13 2.56
CA ALA A 319 4.81 9.36 1.77
C ALA A 319 6.21 10.01 1.67
N GLY A 320 7.04 9.87 2.71
CA GLY A 320 8.44 10.25 2.67
C GLY A 320 9.31 9.19 1.99
N CYS A 321 9.35 7.99 2.56
CA CYS A 321 10.35 6.97 2.19
C CYS A 321 10.10 6.28 0.85
N GLY A 322 8.91 6.43 0.26
CA GLY A 322 8.58 5.94 -1.09
C GLY A 322 9.19 6.78 -2.23
N ASP A 323 9.57 8.03 -1.95
CA ASP A 323 10.33 8.91 -2.86
C ASP A 323 11.85 8.62 -2.76
N SER A 324 12.67 9.41 -3.46
CA SER A 324 14.13 9.27 -3.54
C SER A 324 14.78 9.08 -2.17
N GLN A 325 15.61 8.03 -2.08
CA GLN A 325 16.44 7.71 -0.92
C GLN A 325 17.91 7.74 -1.32
N SER A 326 18.37 8.82 -1.94
CA SER A 326 19.71 8.93 -2.50
C SER A 326 20.85 8.82 -1.48
N HIS A 327 20.54 8.90 -0.18
CA HIS A 327 21.50 8.65 0.90
C HIS A 327 21.85 7.15 1.04
N LEU A 328 21.03 6.26 0.45
CA LEU A 328 21.27 4.81 0.41
C LEU A 328 21.96 4.42 -0.90
N ALA A 329 23.13 3.79 -0.80
CA ALA A 329 23.95 3.42 -1.96
C ALA A 329 23.27 2.44 -2.94
N TYR A 330 22.27 1.68 -2.48
CA TYR A 330 21.50 0.74 -3.29
C TYR A 330 20.22 1.33 -3.91
N CYS A 331 19.94 2.61 -3.64
CA CYS A 331 18.81 3.32 -4.23
C CYS A 331 19.26 4.18 -5.41
N PRO A 332 18.39 4.37 -6.43
CA PRO A 332 18.65 5.32 -7.50
C PRO A 332 18.89 6.75 -6.96
N PRO A 333 19.72 7.58 -7.61
CA PRO A 333 19.97 8.97 -7.17
C PRO A 333 18.70 9.85 -7.18
N LYS A 334 17.74 9.51 -8.04
CA LYS A 334 16.43 10.16 -8.17
C LYS A 334 15.41 9.10 -8.51
N GLY A 335 14.16 9.33 -8.15
CA GLY A 335 13.08 8.40 -8.45
C GLY A 335 12.55 7.70 -7.20
N PRO A 336 11.58 6.82 -7.37
CA PRO A 336 11.04 5.98 -6.30
C PRO A 336 12.10 5.06 -5.72
N SER A 337 12.02 4.83 -4.42
CA SER A 337 12.96 4.00 -3.68
C SER A 337 12.63 2.52 -3.71
N GLY A 338 11.34 2.16 -3.73
CA GLY A 338 10.88 0.81 -3.40
C GLY A 338 11.12 0.41 -1.94
N SER A 339 11.27 1.39 -1.03
CA SER A 339 11.38 1.17 0.42
C SER A 339 10.21 0.35 0.94
N MET A 340 10.44 -0.39 2.04
CA MET A 340 9.52 -1.31 2.69
C MET A 340 9.25 -2.62 1.94
N ILE A 341 9.60 -2.76 0.66
CA ILE A 341 9.42 -4.02 -0.07
C ILE A 341 10.25 -5.13 0.58
N ARG A 342 11.52 -4.87 0.89
CA ARG A 342 12.40 -5.87 1.52
C ARG A 342 11.95 -6.19 2.93
N SER A 343 11.57 -5.17 3.71
CA SER A 343 11.00 -5.37 5.05
C SER A 343 9.76 -6.26 5.03
N LEU A 344 8.84 -6.05 4.09
CA LEU A 344 7.63 -6.85 3.97
C LEU A 344 7.91 -8.28 3.52
N VAL A 345 8.90 -8.47 2.62
CA VAL A 345 9.35 -9.81 2.22
C VAL A 345 9.99 -10.55 3.40
N ASP A 346 10.86 -9.88 4.18
CA ASP A 346 11.44 -10.45 5.41
C ASP A 346 10.34 -10.81 6.42
N PHE A 347 9.36 -9.92 6.61
CA PHE A 347 8.22 -10.18 7.50
C PHE A 347 7.42 -11.42 7.08
N VAL A 348 7.10 -11.57 5.80
CA VAL A 348 6.34 -12.74 5.31
C VAL A 348 7.17 -14.03 5.41
N SER A 349 8.48 -13.94 5.18
CA SER A 349 9.37 -15.11 5.10
C SER A 349 9.83 -15.58 6.48
N ASN A 350 10.10 -14.65 7.40
CA ASN A 350 10.79 -14.89 8.66
C ASN A 350 10.03 -14.35 9.89
N GLY A 351 9.01 -13.51 9.67
CA GLY A 351 8.23 -12.91 10.74
C GLY A 351 7.37 -13.94 11.48
N LYS A 352 7.06 -13.61 12.74
CA LYS A 352 6.03 -14.34 13.50
C LYS A 352 4.69 -13.67 13.20
N ILE A 353 3.73 -14.43 12.68
CA ILE A 353 2.38 -13.96 12.33
C ILE A 353 1.36 -14.47 13.33
#